data_AF-A0A9J7XA49-F1
#
_entry.id   AF-A0A9J7XA49-F1
#
_cell.length_a   1.000
_cell.length_b   1.000
_cell.length_c   1.000
_cell.angle_alpha   90.00
_cell.angle_beta   90.00
_cell.angle_gamma   90.00
#
_symmetry.space_group_name_H-M   'P 1'
#
loop_
_entity.id
_entity.type
_entity.pdbx_description
1 polymer ?
#
loop_
_entity_poly.entity_id
_entity_poly.type
_entity_poly.pdbx_seq_one_letter_code
_entity_poly.pdbx_strand_id
1 'polypeptide(L)'
;MIPKRSVEVFAVLSFFPRLHFENKGADLATAGGAGEQCRSALSAAEEDTSGAALDGAMAASKVKQDMPPTGGYGPVDYRRNLPRRGLSGYSMFGVGVGLLVFGYWRLFRWNRERRRLHIEELEARVALLPLLQAEHDRRTLRMLRENLEEEAVIMRDVPDWKVGESVFHTDRWVSPLTEELFNLRPREEMLRKKFGFLWYV
;
A
#
# COMPACT_ATOMS: atom_id res chain seq x y z
N MET A 1 7.31 23.51 25.01
CA MET A 1 7.00 24.16 23.72
C MET A 1 8.20 23.92 22.80
N ILE A 2 8.10 22.98 21.85
CA ILE A 2 9.20 22.54 20.99
C ILE A 2 8.77 22.78 19.53
N PRO A 3 9.58 23.47 18.70
CA PRO A 3 9.11 23.96 17.40
C PRO A 3 8.96 22.84 16.36
N LYS A 4 7.75 22.68 15.81
CA LYS A 4 7.34 21.66 14.83
C LYS A 4 7.74 21.94 13.37
N ARG A 5 8.63 22.90 13.08
CA ARG A 5 8.84 23.38 11.69
C ARG A 5 10.00 22.75 10.91
N SER A 6 10.90 22.01 11.55
CA SER A 6 12.14 21.57 10.86
C SER A 6 12.07 20.19 10.20
N VAL A 7 11.00 19.41 10.39
CA VAL A 7 10.91 18.01 9.90
C VAL A 7 10.18 17.91 8.55
N GLU A 8 9.38 18.90 8.14
CA GLU A 8 8.56 18.80 6.92
C GLU A 8 9.30 19.19 5.63
N VAL A 9 10.46 19.86 5.70
CA VAL A 9 11.20 20.31 4.50
C VAL A 9 12.09 19.20 3.92
N PHE A 10 12.53 18.24 4.73
CA PHE A 10 13.49 17.22 4.31
C PHE A 10 12.85 15.97 3.66
N ALA A 11 11.53 15.80 3.77
CA ALA A 11 10.81 14.63 3.25
C ALA A 11 10.25 14.80 1.83
N VAL A 12 10.29 16.01 1.26
CA VAL A 12 9.73 16.30 -0.08
C VAL A 12 10.74 16.06 -1.22
N LEU A 13 12.04 15.96 -0.90
CA LEU A 13 13.12 15.94 -1.91
C LEU A 13 13.76 14.56 -2.16
N SER A 14 13.26 13.49 -1.54
CA SER A 14 13.88 12.15 -1.63
C SER A 14 13.12 11.13 -2.48
N PHE A 15 12.12 11.55 -3.27
CA PHE A 15 11.32 10.63 -4.09
C PHE A 15 11.02 11.16 -5.50
N PHE A 16 12.07 11.46 -6.28
CA PHE A 16 11.92 11.76 -7.71
C PHE A 16 13.09 11.12 -8.51
N PRO A 17 12.83 10.17 -9.43
CA PRO A 17 13.86 9.70 -10.34
C PRO A 17 14.08 10.73 -11.46
N ARG A 18 15.35 11.07 -11.65
CA ARG A 18 15.91 11.96 -12.65
C ARG A 18 15.75 11.35 -14.06
N LEU A 19 14.75 11.81 -14.81
CA LEU A 19 14.63 11.51 -16.25
C LEU A 19 15.44 12.52 -17.06
N HIS A 20 16.52 12.04 -17.66
CA HIS A 20 17.27 12.73 -18.71
C HIS A 20 16.40 12.79 -19.97
N PHE A 21 16.03 14.00 -20.40
CA PHE A 21 15.39 14.27 -21.68
C PHE A 21 16.47 14.83 -22.62
N GLU A 22 16.95 13.99 -23.53
CA GLU A 22 17.92 14.39 -24.55
C GLU A 22 17.17 14.88 -25.80
N ASN A 23 17.39 16.15 -26.13
CA ASN A 23 16.87 16.82 -27.32
C ASN A 23 17.42 16.15 -28.59
N LYS A 24 16.55 15.72 -29.50
CA LYS A 24 16.90 15.51 -30.91
C LYS A 24 15.90 16.22 -31.81
N GLY A 25 16.41 17.27 -32.46
CA GLY A 25 16.30 17.51 -33.89
C GLY A 25 14.91 17.50 -34.48
N ALA A 26 14.36 18.69 -34.65
CA ALA A 26 13.39 18.98 -35.69
C ALA A 26 14.06 18.82 -37.06
N ASP A 27 13.46 18.03 -37.93
CA ASP A 27 13.61 18.16 -39.38
C ASP A 27 12.24 18.08 -40.03
N LEU A 28 11.86 19.20 -40.64
CA LEU A 28 10.76 19.34 -41.58
C LEU A 28 11.07 18.52 -42.84
N ALA A 29 10.08 17.76 -43.32
CA ALA A 29 10.00 17.39 -44.74
C ALA A 29 8.53 17.21 -45.15
N THR A 30 7.98 18.32 -45.63
CA THR A 30 7.17 18.46 -46.86
C THR A 30 6.74 17.18 -47.59
N ALA A 31 5.42 16.98 -47.68
CA ALA A 31 4.70 16.38 -48.82
C ALA A 31 3.21 16.74 -48.60
N GLY A 32 2.53 17.53 -49.41
CA GLY A 32 2.51 17.50 -50.87
C GLY A 32 1.21 16.82 -51.30
N GLY A 33 0.28 17.59 -51.89
CA GLY A 33 -0.74 17.06 -52.79
C GLY A 33 -2.09 16.68 -52.19
N ALA A 34 -2.80 17.64 -51.58
CA ALA A 34 -4.25 17.64 -51.64
C ALA A 34 -4.67 18.24 -52.99
N GLY A 35 -5.12 17.41 -53.94
CA GLY A 35 -5.67 17.93 -55.20
C GLY A 35 -5.51 17.00 -56.38
N GLU A 36 -6.21 15.86 -56.39
CA GLU A 36 -6.41 15.08 -57.62
C GLU A 36 -7.58 14.10 -57.43
N GLN A 37 -8.80 14.63 -57.39
CA GLN A 37 -10.05 13.85 -57.49
C GLN A 37 -11.24 14.78 -57.65
N CYS A 38 -11.28 15.58 -58.72
CA CYS A 38 -12.49 16.31 -59.11
C CYS A 38 -12.51 16.74 -60.59
N ARG A 39 -11.84 15.99 -61.48
CA ARG A 39 -11.76 16.35 -62.91
C ARG A 39 -12.03 15.23 -63.90
N SER A 40 -12.60 14.11 -63.46
CA SER A 40 -12.97 12.98 -64.34
C SER A 40 -14.49 12.79 -64.48
N ALA A 41 -15.30 13.76 -64.04
CA ALA A 41 -16.77 13.72 -64.20
C ALA A 41 -17.28 14.57 -65.39
N LEU A 42 -16.41 14.96 -66.33
CA LEU A 42 -16.78 15.84 -67.43
C LEU A 42 -16.10 15.45 -68.76
N SER A 43 -16.29 14.20 -69.21
CA SER A 43 -15.93 13.81 -70.59
C SER A 43 -16.59 12.50 -71.07
N ALA A 44 -17.75 12.11 -70.55
CA ALA A 44 -18.40 10.83 -70.92
C ALA A 44 -19.86 11.03 -71.36
N ALA A 45 -20.05 11.92 -72.34
CA ALA A 45 -21.30 12.02 -73.08
C ALA A 45 -21.00 12.43 -74.52
N GLU A 46 -20.37 11.54 -75.28
CA GLU A 46 -20.39 11.61 -76.74
C GLU A 46 -20.15 10.25 -77.37
N GLU A 47 -20.94 9.98 -78.42
CA GLU A 47 -20.88 8.90 -79.40
C GLU A 47 -21.50 7.53 -79.07
N ASP A 48 -22.82 7.48 -79.26
CA ASP A 48 -23.48 6.32 -79.86
C ASP A 48 -23.40 6.44 -81.39
N THR A 49 -22.74 5.49 -82.08
CA THR A 49 -23.16 5.05 -83.43
C THR A 49 -22.52 3.72 -83.84
N SER A 50 -23.41 2.73 -84.05
CA SER A 50 -23.43 1.73 -85.13
C SER A 50 -22.15 0.97 -85.51
N GLY A 51 -22.20 -0.35 -85.39
CA GLY A 51 -21.34 -1.28 -86.12
C GLY A 51 -21.78 -2.72 -85.92
N ALA A 52 -22.58 -3.22 -86.85
CA ALA A 52 -22.98 -4.62 -86.95
C ALA A 52 -21.81 -5.51 -87.39
N ALA A 53 -21.63 -6.67 -86.76
CA ALA A 53 -21.05 -7.85 -87.41
C ALA A 53 -21.38 -9.13 -86.63
N LEU A 54 -21.85 -10.11 -87.41
CA LEU A 54 -22.24 -11.48 -87.10
C LEU A 54 -21.06 -12.33 -86.59
N ASP A 55 -21.31 -13.31 -85.73
CA ASP A 55 -21.21 -14.75 -86.08
C ASP A 55 -21.07 -15.69 -84.88
N GLY A 56 -21.76 -16.84 -84.98
CA GLY A 56 -21.19 -18.12 -84.54
C GLY A 56 -21.59 -18.65 -83.16
N ALA A 57 -22.80 -19.18 -83.03
CA ALA A 57 -23.16 -20.08 -81.93
C ALA A 57 -22.62 -21.50 -82.20
N MET A 58 -21.68 -21.97 -81.38
CA MET A 58 -21.34 -23.40 -81.24
C MET A 58 -21.71 -23.86 -79.83
N ALA A 59 -22.68 -24.77 -79.74
CA ALA A 59 -23.16 -25.36 -78.50
C ALA A 59 -22.10 -26.31 -77.92
N ALA A 60 -21.27 -25.79 -77.01
CA ALA A 60 -20.42 -26.59 -76.13
C ALA A 60 -21.25 -27.03 -74.90
N SER A 61 -21.12 -28.30 -74.51
CA SER A 61 -21.75 -28.89 -73.33
C SER A 61 -21.59 -27.99 -72.10
N LYS A 62 -22.71 -27.56 -71.50
CA LYS A 62 -22.72 -26.56 -70.42
C LYS A 62 -22.23 -27.17 -69.11
N VAL A 63 -20.91 -27.25 -68.94
CA VAL A 63 -20.30 -27.39 -67.61
C VAL A 63 -20.62 -26.09 -66.87
N LYS A 64 -21.49 -26.17 -65.85
CA LYS A 64 -21.76 -25.04 -64.96
C LYS A 64 -20.54 -24.89 -64.06
N GLN A 65 -19.57 -24.16 -64.56
CA GLN A 65 -18.34 -23.84 -63.86
C GLN A 65 -18.68 -22.86 -62.73
N ASP A 66 -18.21 -23.13 -61.52
CA ASP A 66 -18.31 -22.18 -60.42
C ASP A 66 -17.36 -21.02 -60.71
N MET A 67 -17.95 -19.96 -61.25
CA MET A 67 -17.27 -18.72 -61.57
C MET A 67 -17.62 -17.70 -60.49
N PRO A 68 -16.67 -16.82 -60.10
CA PRO A 68 -17.03 -15.68 -59.26
C PRO A 68 -18.14 -14.88 -59.94
N PRO A 69 -19.06 -14.26 -59.17
CA PRO A 69 -20.12 -13.46 -59.75
C PRO A 69 -19.52 -12.39 -60.66
N THR A 70 -20.22 -11.99 -61.72
CA THR A 70 -19.72 -11.06 -62.74
C THR A 70 -19.32 -9.66 -62.20
N GLY A 71 -19.64 -9.37 -60.93
CA GLY A 71 -19.22 -8.19 -60.18
C GLY A 71 -18.16 -8.41 -59.07
N GLY A 72 -17.57 -9.60 -58.96
CA GLY A 72 -16.55 -9.93 -57.96
C GLY A 72 -17.09 -10.07 -56.52
N TYR A 73 -16.21 -10.43 -55.58
CA TYR A 73 -16.54 -10.45 -54.14
C TYR A 73 -16.38 -9.06 -53.53
N GLY A 74 -17.20 -8.74 -52.53
CA GLY A 74 -17.09 -7.48 -51.79
C GLY A 74 -15.70 -7.29 -51.17
N PRO A 75 -15.25 -6.04 -50.99
CA PRO A 75 -13.93 -5.77 -50.42
C PRO A 75 -13.77 -6.42 -49.04
N VAL A 76 -12.78 -7.30 -48.92
CA VAL A 76 -12.44 -7.95 -47.65
C VAL A 76 -11.40 -7.08 -46.94
N ASP A 77 -11.73 -6.61 -45.74
CA ASP A 77 -10.81 -5.83 -44.92
C ASP A 77 -9.68 -6.71 -44.39
N TYR A 78 -8.59 -6.76 -45.15
CA TYR A 78 -7.38 -7.52 -44.81
C TYR A 78 -6.49 -6.80 -43.77
N ARG A 79 -6.80 -5.53 -43.46
CA ARG A 79 -6.01 -4.70 -42.53
C ARG A 79 -6.51 -4.86 -41.10
N ARG A 80 -5.56 -4.97 -40.18
CA ARG A 80 -5.84 -5.09 -38.75
C ARG A 80 -6.38 -3.77 -38.19
N ASN A 81 -7.66 -3.73 -37.83
CA ASN A 81 -8.37 -2.55 -37.33
C ASN A 81 -8.45 -2.50 -35.79
N LEU A 82 -7.30 -2.37 -35.09
CA LEU A 82 -7.33 -2.21 -33.63
C LEU A 82 -7.72 -0.77 -33.25
N PRO A 83 -8.87 -0.54 -32.61
CA PRO A 83 -9.20 0.78 -32.10
C PRO A 83 -8.28 1.06 -30.90
N ARG A 84 -7.63 2.24 -30.90
CA ARG A 84 -6.89 2.75 -29.74
C ARG A 84 -7.90 3.11 -28.64
N ARG A 85 -8.34 2.10 -27.87
CA ARG A 85 -9.21 2.26 -26.71
C ARG A 85 -8.37 2.45 -25.46
N GLY A 86 -8.65 3.51 -24.70
CA GLY A 86 -7.99 3.79 -23.42
C GLY A 86 -7.89 5.27 -23.11
N LEU A 87 -7.72 5.57 -21.82
CA LEU A 87 -7.31 6.90 -21.34
C LEU A 87 -5.84 7.14 -21.74
N SER A 88 -5.52 8.39 -22.09
CA SER A 88 -4.12 8.78 -22.35
C SER A 88 -3.23 8.48 -21.14
N GLY A 89 -1.95 8.15 -21.36
CA GLY A 89 -1.02 7.89 -20.27
C GLY A 89 -0.96 9.04 -19.27
N TYR A 90 -0.99 10.28 -19.74
CA TYR A 90 -1.03 11.47 -18.89
C TYR A 90 -2.33 11.59 -18.08
N SER A 91 -3.48 11.19 -18.64
CA SER A 91 -4.74 11.22 -17.89
C SER A 91 -4.79 10.11 -16.83
N MET A 92 -4.17 8.96 -17.06
CA MET A 92 -3.99 7.94 -16.03
C MET A 92 -3.12 8.44 -14.87
N PHE A 93 -2.00 9.11 -15.16
CA PHE A 93 -1.17 9.72 -14.12
C PHE A 93 -1.90 10.84 -13.37
N GLY A 94 -2.67 11.67 -14.07
CA GLY A 94 -3.48 12.72 -13.43
C GLY A 94 -4.48 12.15 -12.41
N VAL A 95 -5.20 11.08 -12.76
CA VAL A 95 -6.12 10.39 -11.84
C VAL A 95 -5.36 9.74 -10.68
N GLY A 96 -4.25 9.05 -10.96
CA GLY A 96 -3.42 8.42 -9.94
C GLY A 96 -2.91 9.41 -8.91
N VAL A 97 -2.33 10.53 -9.37
CA VAL A 97 -1.84 11.59 -8.47
C VAL A 97 -2.99 12.24 -7.70
N GLY A 98 -4.14 12.47 -8.33
CA GLY A 98 -5.33 12.99 -7.66
C GLY A 98 -5.81 12.10 -6.50
N LEU A 99 -5.88 10.78 -6.73
CA LEU A 99 -6.24 9.81 -5.69
C LEU A 99 -5.20 9.74 -4.57
N LEU A 100 -3.91 9.80 -4.90
CA LEU A 100 -2.85 9.80 -3.90
C LEU A 100 -2.93 11.05 -3.02
N VAL A 101 -3.02 12.24 -3.62
CA VAL A 101 -3.13 13.51 -2.86
C VAL A 101 -4.37 13.49 -1.96
N PHE A 102 -5.51 13.01 -2.47
CA PHE A 102 -6.72 12.87 -1.67
C PHE A 102 -6.56 11.85 -0.53
N GLY A 103 -5.95 10.69 -0.82
CA GLY A 103 -5.66 9.65 0.16
C GLY A 103 -4.75 10.15 1.29
N TYR A 104 -3.66 10.84 0.94
CA TYR A 104 -2.77 11.45 1.92
C TYR A 104 -3.50 12.49 2.76
N TRP A 105 -4.29 13.38 2.17
CA TRP A 105 -5.06 14.36 2.92
C TRP A 105 -5.99 13.71 3.95
N ARG A 106 -6.69 12.63 3.57
CA ARG A 106 -7.55 11.86 4.47
C ARG A 106 -6.76 11.17 5.58
N LEU A 107 -5.62 10.54 5.25
CA LEU A 107 -4.72 9.89 6.21
C LEU A 107 -4.15 10.89 7.21
N PHE A 108 -3.71 12.08 6.76
CA PHE A 108 -3.21 13.12 7.66
C PHE A 108 -4.29 13.60 8.63
N ARG A 109 -5.53 13.77 8.16
CA ARG A 109 -6.67 14.12 9.03
C ARG A 109 -6.92 13.01 10.05
N TRP A 110 -6.94 11.76 9.62
CA TRP A 110 -7.15 10.61 10.50
C TRP A 110 -6.04 10.43 11.54
N ASN A 111 -4.78 10.57 11.13
CA ASN A 111 -3.62 10.47 12.02
C ASN A 111 -3.56 11.61 13.05
N ARG A 112 -4.17 12.76 12.77
CA ARG A 112 -4.35 13.82 13.78
C ARG A 112 -5.38 13.43 14.81
N GLU A 113 -6.49 12.83 14.39
CA GLU A 113 -7.54 12.36 15.29
C GLU A 113 -7.08 11.20 16.17
N ARG A 114 -6.41 10.19 15.59
CA ARG A 114 -5.80 9.08 16.33
C ARG A 114 -4.83 9.57 17.41
N ARG A 115 -4.07 10.64 17.12
CA ARG A 115 -3.18 11.26 18.11
C ARG A 115 -3.94 11.94 19.25
N ARG A 116 -5.08 12.59 18.97
CA ARG A 116 -5.92 13.20 20.02
C ARG A 116 -6.48 12.12 20.95
N LEU A 117 -7.06 11.07 20.38
CA LEU A 117 -7.58 9.93 21.16
C LEU A 117 -6.48 9.27 22.00
N HIS A 118 -5.28 9.11 21.45
CA HIS A 118 -4.17 8.53 22.21
C HIS A 118 -3.70 9.45 23.34
N ILE A 119 -3.74 10.77 23.15
CA ILE A 119 -3.44 11.73 24.22
C ILE A 119 -4.50 11.63 25.34
N GLU A 120 -5.78 11.57 24.99
CA GLU A 120 -6.87 11.37 25.96
C GLU A 120 -6.70 10.08 26.78
N GLU A 121 -6.32 8.98 26.12
CA GLU A 121 -6.02 7.70 26.78
C GLU A 121 -4.82 7.81 27.74
N LEU A 122 -3.75 8.50 27.32
CA LEU A 122 -2.57 8.74 28.17
C LEU A 122 -2.90 9.64 29.36
N GLU A 123 -3.69 10.69 29.17
CA GLU A 123 -4.16 11.57 30.24
C GLU A 123 -5.01 10.81 31.25
N ALA A 124 -5.94 9.96 30.78
CA ALA A 124 -6.71 9.07 31.63
C ALA A 124 -5.83 8.10 32.41
N ARG A 125 -4.80 7.52 31.78
CA ARG A 125 -3.83 6.66 32.48
C ARG A 125 -3.07 7.45 33.54
N VAL A 126 -2.53 8.62 33.22
CA VAL A 126 -1.76 9.46 34.16
C VAL A 126 -2.59 9.84 35.38
N ALA A 127 -3.89 10.10 35.21
CA ALA A 127 -4.80 10.36 36.33
C ALA A 127 -4.94 9.16 37.29
N LEU A 128 -4.89 7.93 36.77
CA LEU A 128 -5.02 6.69 37.55
C LEU A 128 -3.68 6.18 38.12
N LEU A 129 -2.55 6.55 37.51
CA LEU A 129 -1.20 6.11 37.93
C LEU A 129 -0.92 6.24 39.44
N PRO A 130 -1.18 7.37 40.13
CA PRO A 130 -0.82 7.49 41.54
C PRO A 130 -1.55 6.49 42.44
N LEU A 131 -2.80 6.15 42.13
CA LEU A 131 -3.57 5.17 42.89
C LEU A 131 -3.03 3.76 42.66
N LEU A 132 -2.80 3.39 41.39
CA LEU A 132 -2.23 2.09 41.04
C LEU A 132 -0.83 1.90 41.63
N GLN A 133 -0.02 2.96 41.65
CA GLN A 133 1.30 2.95 42.25
C GLN A 133 1.21 2.70 43.76
N ALA A 134 0.34 3.42 44.47
CA ALA A 134 0.17 3.24 45.91
C ALA A 134 -0.33 1.82 46.29
N GLU A 135 -1.24 1.25 45.49
CA GLU A 135 -1.70 -0.13 45.67
C GLU A 135 -0.58 -1.15 45.39
N HIS A 136 0.22 -0.90 44.35
CA HIS A 136 1.36 -1.74 44.02
C HIS A 136 2.40 -1.74 45.14
N ASP A 137 2.78 -0.56 45.64
CA ASP A 137 3.75 -0.39 46.72
C ASP A 137 3.27 -1.04 48.02
N ARG A 138 1.97 -0.91 48.36
CA ARG A 138 1.38 -1.61 49.51
C ARG A 138 1.44 -3.12 49.34
N ARG A 139 1.18 -3.63 48.14
CA ARG A 139 1.19 -5.08 47.86
C ARG A 139 2.60 -5.65 47.96
N THR A 140 3.61 -4.98 47.41
CA THR A 140 5.01 -5.44 47.46
C THR A 140 5.53 -5.45 48.89
N LEU A 141 5.30 -4.39 49.66
CA LEU A 141 5.73 -4.33 51.06
C LEU A 141 5.04 -5.37 51.94
N ARG A 142 3.75 -5.67 51.71
CA ARG A 142 3.05 -6.76 52.42
C ARG A 142 3.69 -8.12 52.16
N MET A 143 3.96 -8.46 50.89
CA MET A 143 4.59 -9.72 50.53
C MET A 143 6.01 -9.84 51.10
N LEU A 144 6.80 -8.76 51.06
CA LEU A 144 8.14 -8.77 51.67
C LEU A 144 8.08 -8.92 53.19
N ARG A 145 7.08 -8.33 53.83
CA ARG A 145 6.88 -8.45 55.27
C ARG A 145 6.50 -9.89 55.66
N GLU A 146 5.58 -10.51 54.92
CA GLU A 146 5.21 -11.93 55.07
C GLU A 146 6.44 -12.82 54.90
N ASN A 147 7.22 -12.62 53.83
CA ASN A 147 8.42 -13.43 53.56
C ASN A 147 9.49 -13.27 54.65
N LEU A 148 9.69 -12.06 55.20
CA LEU A 148 10.63 -11.82 56.30
C LEU A 148 10.18 -12.50 57.60
N GLU A 149 8.88 -12.46 57.90
CA GLU A 149 8.32 -13.15 59.08
C GLU A 149 8.45 -14.67 58.96
N GLU A 150 8.20 -15.25 57.78
CA GLU A 150 8.40 -16.68 57.53
C GLU A 150 9.89 -17.06 57.53
N GLU A 151 10.76 -16.24 56.94
CA GLU A 151 12.22 -16.44 56.97
C GLU A 151 12.74 -16.47 58.41
N ALA A 152 12.28 -15.56 59.27
CA ALA A 152 12.66 -15.52 60.68
C ALA A 152 12.27 -16.81 61.43
N VAL A 153 11.12 -17.40 61.07
CA VAL A 153 10.64 -18.65 61.66
C VAL A 153 11.43 -19.85 61.14
N ILE A 154 11.70 -19.91 59.84
CA ILE A 154 12.39 -21.04 59.19
C ILE A 154 13.88 -21.05 59.53
N MET A 155 14.53 -19.88 59.58
CA MET A 155 15.99 -19.76 59.72
C MET A 155 16.48 -19.61 61.17
N ARG A 156 15.59 -19.74 62.16
CA ARG A 156 15.93 -19.61 63.59
C ARG A 156 17.03 -20.56 64.06
N ASP A 157 17.16 -21.72 63.42
CA ASP A 157 18.01 -22.82 63.87
C ASP A 157 19.37 -22.85 63.14
N VAL A 158 19.61 -21.94 62.18
CA VAL A 158 20.82 -21.91 61.35
C VAL A 158 21.83 -20.91 61.93
N PRO A 159 23.06 -21.34 62.30
CA PRO A 159 24.09 -20.42 62.77
C PRO A 159 24.56 -19.49 61.64
N ASP A 160 24.96 -18.26 61.99
CA ASP A 160 25.46 -17.20 61.09
C ASP A 160 24.47 -16.65 60.05
N TRP A 161 23.17 -16.98 60.14
CA TRP A 161 22.15 -16.38 59.26
C TRP A 161 21.57 -15.09 59.86
N LYS A 162 21.61 -13.99 59.09
CA LYS A 162 20.95 -12.73 59.47
C LYS A 162 19.69 -12.53 58.62
N VAL A 163 18.54 -12.55 59.28
CA VAL A 163 17.24 -12.35 58.64
C VAL A 163 17.16 -10.95 58.03
N GLY A 164 16.78 -10.87 56.76
CA GLY A 164 16.56 -9.59 56.06
C GLY A 164 17.82 -8.78 55.79
N GLU A 165 19.02 -9.37 55.86
CA GLU A 165 20.26 -8.71 55.44
C GLU A 165 20.24 -8.49 53.91
N SER A 166 20.50 -7.25 53.47
CA SER A 166 20.55 -6.95 52.04
C SER A 166 21.79 -7.58 51.40
N VAL A 167 21.59 -8.28 50.29
CA VAL A 167 22.70 -8.85 49.49
C VAL A 167 23.59 -7.77 48.90
N PHE A 168 23.03 -6.58 48.65
CA PHE A 168 23.75 -5.45 48.11
C PHE A 168 24.48 -4.66 49.20
N HIS A 169 25.64 -4.10 48.86
CA HIS A 169 26.41 -3.21 49.73
C HIS A 169 25.86 -1.79 49.83
N THR A 170 24.64 -1.53 49.33
CA THR A 170 24.04 -0.19 49.25
C THR A 170 22.79 -0.09 50.13
N ASP A 171 22.64 1.00 50.85
CA ASP A 171 21.43 1.31 51.66
C ASP A 171 20.23 1.78 50.81
N ARG A 172 20.39 1.84 49.49
CA ARG A 172 19.33 2.25 48.56
C ARG A 172 18.32 1.10 48.42
N TRP A 173 17.04 1.45 48.39
CA TRP A 173 15.98 0.52 48.01
C TRP A 173 16.21 -0.07 46.60
N VAL A 174 16.23 -1.40 46.52
CA VAL A 174 16.29 -2.15 45.27
C VAL A 174 14.92 -2.79 45.05
N SER A 175 14.38 -2.68 43.83
CA SER A 175 13.12 -3.36 43.50
C SER A 175 13.31 -4.87 43.63
N PRO A 176 12.45 -5.57 44.39
CA PRO A 176 12.58 -7.00 44.58
C PRO A 176 12.35 -7.75 43.27
N LEU A 177 13.03 -8.89 43.12
CA LEU A 177 12.80 -9.79 42.00
C LEU A 177 11.46 -10.51 42.16
N THR A 178 10.88 -10.96 41.05
CA THR A 178 9.64 -11.77 41.11
C THR A 178 9.88 -13.06 41.88
N GLU A 179 11.09 -13.61 41.81
CA GLU A 179 11.47 -14.85 42.51
C GLU A 179 11.60 -14.63 44.03
N GLU A 180 12.06 -13.45 44.47
CA GLU A 180 12.11 -13.08 45.89
C GLU A 180 10.72 -12.86 46.50
N LEU A 181 9.78 -12.32 45.71
CA LEU A 181 8.41 -12.08 46.18
C LEU A 181 7.57 -13.37 46.26
N PHE A 182 7.80 -14.33 45.37
CA PHE A 182 6.95 -15.53 45.21
C PHE A 182 7.66 -16.84 45.60
N ASN A 183 8.80 -16.79 46.30
CA ASN A 183 9.58 -17.97 46.72
C ASN A 183 8.79 -18.94 47.62
N LEU A 184 8.01 -18.43 48.58
CA LEU A 184 7.25 -19.23 49.56
C LEU A 184 5.85 -19.60 49.06
N ARG A 185 5.44 -19.04 47.92
CA ARG A 185 4.12 -19.26 47.33
C ARG A 185 4.10 -20.45 46.38
N PRO A 186 2.91 -21.02 46.07
CA PRO A 186 2.80 -22.08 45.10
C PRO A 186 3.41 -21.70 43.75
N ARG A 187 4.11 -22.66 43.13
CA ARG A 187 4.80 -22.47 41.84
C ARG A 187 3.88 -21.92 40.74
N GLU A 188 2.60 -22.29 40.78
CA GLU A 188 1.59 -21.81 39.84
C GLU A 188 1.42 -20.29 39.88
N GLU A 189 1.44 -19.68 41.07
CA GLU A 189 1.31 -18.22 41.22
C GLU A 189 2.51 -17.49 40.63
N MET A 190 3.71 -18.01 40.89
CA MET A 190 4.97 -17.50 40.34
C MET A 190 4.97 -17.57 38.81
N LEU A 191 4.61 -18.73 38.24
CA LEU A 191 4.53 -18.93 36.79
C LEU A 191 3.49 -18.01 36.15
N ARG A 192 2.30 -17.87 36.76
CA ARG A 192 1.27 -16.95 36.31
C ARG A 192 1.76 -15.50 36.32
N LYS A 193 2.54 -15.09 37.33
CA LYS A 193 3.07 -13.72 37.39
C LYS A 193 4.16 -13.48 36.34
N LYS A 194 5.03 -14.46 36.09
CA LYS A 194 6.16 -14.39 35.15
C LYS A 194 5.73 -14.47 33.69
N PHE A 195 4.83 -15.41 33.37
CA PHE A 195 4.45 -15.74 31.99
C PHE A 195 2.99 -15.42 31.65
N GLY A 196 2.16 -15.06 32.63
CA GLY A 196 0.71 -14.88 32.40
C GLY A 196 0.38 -13.82 31.35
N PHE A 197 1.19 -12.76 31.22
CA PHE A 197 0.99 -11.77 30.14
C PHE A 197 1.31 -12.35 28.76
N LEU A 198 2.35 -13.19 28.64
CA LEU A 198 2.75 -13.80 27.37
C LEU A 198 1.75 -14.86 26.90
N TRP A 199 1.18 -15.62 27.84
CA TRP A 199 0.19 -16.66 27.56
C TRP A 199 -1.25 -16.14 27.38
N TYR A 200 -1.48 -14.83 27.55
CA TYR A 200 -2.82 -14.25 27.45
C TYR A 200 -3.28 -13.99 26.00
N VAL A 201 -2.39 -14.15 25.02
CA VAL A 201 -2.66 -14.03 23.57
C VAL A 201 -3.03 -15.39 22.99
#